data_AF-A0A8S9LRA9-F1
#
_entry.id   AF-A0A8S9LRA9-F1
#
_cell.length_a   1.000
_cell.length_b   1.000
_cell.length_c   1.000
_cell.angle_alpha   90.00
_cell.angle_beta   90.00
_cell.angle_gamma   90.00
#
_symmetry.space_group_name_H-M   'P 1'
#
loop_
_entity.id
_entity.type
_entity.pdbx_description
1 polymer ?
#
loop_
_entity_poly.entity_id
_entity_poly.type
_entity_poly.pdbx_seq_one_letter_code
_entity_poly.pdbx_strand_id
1 'polypeptide(L)'
;MEKSSIPCLLFILLTITTTIISYSNAQREVEDESEFSYERNQENGPEKWGKLKPEWKMCGKGEMQSPIDLLHKRVRIVSHLGRLTGDYKPANATLRNRGHDMMVRFEEGPGSIKINNIEYQLHQLHWHSPSEHTINGRRFALELHMVHESANGSLAVVTVLYKIGRPDSFLSLV
;
A
#
# COMPACT_ATOMS: atom_id res chain seq x y z
N MET A 1 14.44 73.70 14.23
CA MET A 1 14.98 72.49 14.89
C MET A 1 14.00 71.36 14.63
N GLU A 2 14.24 70.64 13.54
CA GLU A 2 13.47 69.49 13.09
C GLU A 2 13.62 68.30 14.04
N LYS A 3 12.53 67.57 14.25
CA LYS A 3 12.59 66.14 14.60
C LYS A 3 11.60 65.39 13.72
N SER A 4 12.14 64.91 12.61
CA SER A 4 11.53 63.94 11.70
C SER A 4 11.40 62.61 12.44
N SER A 5 10.18 62.04 12.45
CA SER A 5 9.91 60.73 13.03
C SER A 5 9.79 59.73 11.89
N ILE A 6 10.82 58.90 11.73
CA ILE A 6 10.91 57.81 10.76
C ILE A 6 9.94 56.70 11.20
N PRO A 7 8.96 56.27 10.38
CA PRO A 7 8.19 55.08 10.70
C PRO A 7 9.07 53.86 10.45
N CYS A 8 9.37 53.12 11.51
CA CYS A 8 10.09 51.87 11.47
C CYS A 8 9.23 50.84 10.71
N LEU A 9 9.62 50.58 9.46
CA LEU A 9 9.10 49.50 8.62
C LEU A 9 9.31 48.17 9.34
N LEU A 10 8.24 47.63 9.93
CA LEU A 10 8.15 46.24 10.37
C LEU A 10 8.16 45.34 9.11
N PHE A 11 9.34 44.99 8.64
CA PHE A 11 9.54 43.87 7.72
C PHE A 11 9.29 42.57 8.51
N ILE A 12 8.04 42.10 8.50
CA ILE A 12 7.70 40.74 8.93
C ILE A 12 8.26 39.82 7.84
N LEU A 13 9.47 39.31 8.07
CA LEU A 13 10.06 38.26 7.25
C LEU A 13 9.27 36.97 7.52
N LEU A 14 8.26 36.71 6.69
CA LEU A 14 7.49 35.47 6.72
C LEU A 14 8.42 34.32 6.28
N THR A 15 9.12 33.70 7.22
CA THR A 15 9.86 32.47 6.99
C THR A 15 8.84 31.35 6.78
N ILE A 16 8.45 31.14 5.52
CA ILE A 16 7.71 29.94 5.10
C ILE A 16 8.67 28.76 5.32
N THR A 17 8.61 28.18 6.51
CA THR A 17 9.17 26.86 6.76
C THR A 17 8.28 25.87 6.03
N THR A 18 8.61 25.58 4.77
CA THR A 18 8.07 24.40 4.10
C THR A 18 8.60 23.19 4.85
N THR A 19 7.85 22.73 5.85
CA THR A 19 8.02 21.40 6.39
C THR A 19 7.68 20.44 5.26
N ILE A 20 8.71 19.88 4.62
CA ILE A 20 8.54 18.78 3.68
C ILE A 20 8.15 17.58 4.55
N ILE A 21 6.85 17.44 4.82
CA ILE A 21 6.29 16.24 5.43
C ILE A 21 6.50 15.13 4.40
N SER A 22 7.52 14.31 4.63
CA SER A 22 7.78 13.13 3.82
C SER A 22 6.73 12.09 4.18
N TYR A 23 5.62 12.08 3.45
CA TYR A 23 4.59 11.05 3.59
C TYR A 23 5.14 9.71 3.10
N SER A 24 4.90 8.65 3.88
CA SER A 24 5.34 7.30 3.57
C SER A 24 4.68 6.79 2.28
N ASN A 25 5.36 5.92 1.55
CA ASN A 25 4.81 5.41 0.28
C ASN A 25 3.58 4.52 0.52
N ALA A 26 3.51 3.81 1.65
CA ALA A 26 2.35 2.99 2.03
C ALA A 26 1.11 3.83 2.38
N GLN A 27 1.28 5.12 2.69
CA GLN A 27 0.17 6.04 2.97
C GLN A 27 -0.34 6.77 1.71
N ARG A 28 0.31 6.63 0.55
CA ARG A 28 -0.19 7.25 -0.69
C ARG A 28 -1.36 6.45 -1.22
N GLU A 29 -2.54 7.06 -1.15
CA GLU A 29 -3.76 6.50 -1.69
C GLU A 29 -3.98 7.02 -3.12
N VAL A 30 -4.42 6.14 -4.00
CA VAL A 30 -5.04 6.55 -5.27
C VAL A 30 -6.52 6.67 -4.97
N GLU A 31 -7.08 7.87 -5.01
CA GLU A 31 -8.52 8.11 -4.77
C GLU A 31 -9.30 8.40 -6.07
N ASP A 32 -8.59 8.66 -7.19
CA ASP A 32 -9.22 8.95 -8.48
C ASP A 32 -9.34 7.69 -9.35
N GLU A 33 -10.60 7.29 -9.50
CA GLU A 33 -11.14 6.20 -10.29
C GLU A 33 -10.88 6.20 -11.77
N SER A 34 -11.04 7.40 -12.30
CA SER A 34 -11.40 7.57 -13.71
C SER A 34 -10.24 7.22 -14.64
N GLU A 35 -9.05 7.13 -14.06
CA GLU A 35 -7.80 7.05 -14.79
C GLU A 35 -7.41 5.61 -15.14
N PHE A 36 -7.96 4.59 -14.46
CA PHE A 36 -7.67 3.18 -14.74
C PHE A 36 -8.90 2.28 -14.53
N SER A 37 -8.89 1.10 -15.15
CA SER A 37 -9.95 0.10 -15.07
C SER A 37 -9.36 -1.30 -14.93
N TYR A 38 -10.11 -2.22 -14.34
CA TYR A 38 -9.81 -3.66 -14.32
C TYR A 38 -10.41 -4.41 -15.51
N GLU A 39 -11.27 -3.76 -16.29
CA GLU A 39 -11.86 -4.38 -17.47
C GLU A 39 -10.80 -4.61 -18.54
N ARG A 40 -10.67 -5.87 -18.95
CA ARG A 40 -9.71 -6.28 -19.97
C ARG A 40 -10.09 -5.68 -21.32
N ASN A 41 -9.08 -5.34 -22.11
CA ASN A 41 -9.21 -4.76 -23.45
C ASN A 41 -9.77 -3.33 -23.52
N GLN A 42 -10.09 -2.68 -22.40
CA GLN A 42 -10.38 -1.23 -22.39
C GLN A 42 -9.11 -0.40 -22.61
N GLU A 43 -9.23 0.88 -22.99
CA GLU A 43 -8.08 1.77 -23.16
C GLU A 43 -7.34 2.04 -21.85
N ASN A 44 -8.07 2.13 -20.75
CA ASN A 44 -7.54 2.27 -19.40
C ASN A 44 -7.45 0.93 -18.64
N GLY A 45 -7.54 -0.20 -19.35
CA GLY A 45 -7.48 -1.56 -18.78
C GLY A 45 -6.05 -2.02 -18.42
N PRO A 46 -5.91 -3.15 -17.70
CA PRO A 46 -4.63 -3.59 -17.12
C PRO A 46 -3.51 -3.81 -18.14
N GLU A 47 -3.85 -4.27 -19.36
CA GLU A 47 -2.86 -4.48 -20.42
C GLU A 47 -2.22 -3.17 -20.92
N LYS A 48 -2.78 -2.01 -20.56
CA LYS A 48 -2.38 -0.69 -21.05
C LYS A 48 -1.99 0.30 -19.95
N TRP A 49 -2.09 -0.05 -18.66
CA TRP A 49 -1.79 0.86 -17.54
C TRP A 49 -0.44 1.59 -17.68
N GLY A 50 0.60 0.89 -18.11
CA GLY A 50 1.93 1.49 -18.31
C GLY A 50 2.06 2.52 -19.43
N LYS A 51 0.99 2.74 -20.20
CA LYS A 51 0.92 3.74 -21.28
C LYS A 51 0.06 4.95 -20.92
N LEU A 52 -0.69 4.89 -19.83
CA LEU A 52 -1.64 5.93 -19.45
C LEU A 52 -0.92 7.18 -18.95
N LYS A 53 0.14 7.00 -18.16
CA LYS A 53 0.92 8.08 -17.57
C LYS A 53 2.42 7.77 -17.50
N PRO A 54 3.31 8.78 -17.58
CA PRO A 54 4.74 8.58 -17.43
C PRO A 54 5.13 7.87 -16.11
N GLU A 55 4.45 8.21 -15.01
CA GLU A 55 4.71 7.67 -13.66
C GLU A 55 4.29 6.19 -13.53
N TRP A 56 3.40 5.70 -14.40
CA TRP A 56 2.87 4.33 -14.37
C TRP A 56 3.63 3.38 -15.31
N LYS A 57 4.65 3.88 -16.01
CA LYS A 57 5.44 3.13 -17.01
C LYS A 57 5.91 1.75 -16.53
N MET A 58 6.18 1.59 -15.24
CA MET A 58 6.60 0.32 -14.64
C MET A 58 5.55 -0.79 -14.76
N CYS A 59 4.25 -0.47 -14.80
CA CYS A 59 3.18 -1.46 -15.01
C CYS A 59 3.33 -2.21 -16.34
N GLY A 60 3.90 -1.56 -17.36
CA GLY A 60 4.08 -2.16 -18.70
C GLY A 60 5.53 -2.55 -19.04
N LYS A 61 6.52 -2.02 -18.32
CA LYS A 61 7.95 -2.27 -18.60
C LYS A 61 8.71 -2.97 -17.47
N GLY A 62 8.11 -3.14 -16.31
CA GLY A 62 8.72 -3.84 -15.19
C GLY A 62 8.86 -5.33 -15.47
N GLU A 63 9.98 -5.91 -15.05
CA GLU A 63 10.26 -7.35 -15.19
C GLU A 63 9.99 -8.14 -13.89
N MET A 64 9.69 -7.43 -12.81
CA MET A 64 9.39 -7.97 -11.48
C MET A 64 8.02 -7.44 -11.01
N GLN A 65 6.98 -7.65 -11.83
CA GLN A 65 5.61 -7.25 -11.50
C GLN A 65 4.89 -8.35 -10.71
N SER A 66 3.95 -7.92 -9.87
CA SER A 66 2.96 -8.77 -9.21
C SER A 66 1.58 -8.55 -9.86
N PRO A 67 0.64 -9.49 -9.74
CA PRO A 67 0.76 -10.81 -9.10
C PRO A 67 1.52 -11.83 -9.96
N ILE A 68 1.85 -12.99 -9.37
CA ILE A 68 2.42 -14.16 -10.07
C ILE A 68 1.70 -15.46 -9.75
N ASP A 69 1.95 -16.50 -10.54
CA ASP A 69 1.59 -17.88 -10.22
C ASP A 69 2.70 -18.56 -9.40
N LEU A 70 2.33 -19.00 -8.20
CA LEU A 70 3.18 -19.71 -7.24
C LEU A 70 3.19 -21.21 -7.57
N LEU A 71 4.09 -21.58 -8.49
CA LEU A 71 4.26 -22.96 -8.94
C LEU A 71 5.16 -23.77 -7.99
N HIS A 72 4.61 -24.80 -7.35
CA HIS A 72 5.36 -25.72 -6.47
C HIS A 72 6.60 -26.34 -7.14
N LYS A 73 6.61 -26.52 -8.47
CA LYS A 73 7.75 -27.07 -9.22
C LYS A 73 8.94 -26.11 -9.34
N ARG A 74 8.71 -24.80 -9.15
CA ARG A 74 9.73 -23.75 -9.31
C ARG A 74 10.13 -23.11 -7.98
N VAL A 75 9.48 -23.44 -6.86
CA VAL A 75 9.88 -22.92 -5.56
C VAL A 75 11.15 -23.61 -5.09
N ARG A 76 12.06 -22.83 -4.49
CA ARG A 76 13.22 -23.34 -3.77
C ARG A 76 12.92 -23.26 -2.28
N ILE A 77 13.06 -24.37 -1.56
CA ILE A 77 12.93 -24.37 -0.10
C ILE A 77 14.14 -23.66 0.49
N VAL A 78 13.89 -22.61 1.28
CA VAL A 78 14.94 -21.83 1.95
C VAL A 78 14.68 -21.89 3.45
N SER A 79 15.22 -22.92 4.11
CA SER A 79 14.91 -23.25 5.51
C SER A 79 15.35 -22.20 6.53
N HIS A 80 16.36 -21.39 6.21
CA HIS A 80 16.87 -20.36 7.12
C HIS A 80 16.01 -19.09 7.20
N LEU A 81 14.95 -18.96 6.39
CA LEU A 81 14.02 -17.82 6.48
C LEU A 81 13.21 -17.83 7.79
N GLY A 82 13.05 -19.00 8.42
CA GLY A 82 12.28 -19.14 9.66
C GLY A 82 10.77 -18.94 9.46
N ARG A 83 10.06 -18.79 10.57
CA ARG A 83 8.62 -18.51 10.59
C ARG A 83 8.40 -17.00 10.55
N LEU A 84 7.48 -16.53 9.71
CA LEU A 84 7.02 -15.14 9.76
C LEU A 84 6.32 -14.88 11.10
N THR A 85 6.84 -13.94 11.88
CA THR A 85 6.26 -13.48 13.14
C THR A 85 5.80 -12.04 12.98
N GLY A 86 4.52 -11.79 13.26
CA GLY A 86 3.97 -10.45 13.43
C GLY A 86 3.71 -10.18 14.90
N ASP A 87 4.00 -8.95 15.32
CA ASP A 87 3.61 -8.40 16.62
C ASP A 87 2.54 -7.35 16.36
N TYR A 88 1.29 -7.81 16.20
CA TYR A 88 0.15 -6.95 15.92
C TYR A 88 -0.69 -6.74 17.17
N LYS A 89 -1.27 -5.54 17.29
CA LYS A 89 -2.19 -5.16 18.35
C LYS A 89 -3.43 -4.48 17.76
N PRO A 90 -4.58 -4.54 18.44
CA PRO A 90 -5.74 -3.74 18.07
C PRO A 90 -5.37 -2.25 18.00
N ALA A 91 -5.89 -1.57 16.99
CA ALA A 91 -5.68 -0.14 16.77
C ALA A 91 -6.91 0.48 16.11
N ASN A 92 -7.05 1.79 16.27
CA ASN A 92 -8.07 2.55 15.56
C ASN A 92 -7.81 2.50 14.06
N ALA A 93 -8.87 2.25 13.30
CA ALA A 93 -8.78 2.12 11.86
C ALA A 93 -10.06 2.61 11.19
N THR A 94 -9.91 3.02 9.93
CA THR A 94 -11.00 3.50 9.09
C THR A 94 -11.16 2.55 7.91
N LEU A 95 -12.38 2.02 7.72
CA LEU A 95 -12.74 1.32 6.49
C LEU A 95 -13.04 2.35 5.40
N ARG A 96 -12.36 2.25 4.27
CA ARG A 96 -12.50 3.12 3.11
C ARG A 96 -12.86 2.29 1.89
N ASN A 97 -13.84 2.76 1.13
CA ASN A 97 -14.02 2.34 -0.24
C ASN A 97 -13.21 3.30 -1.11
N ARG A 98 -12.14 2.81 -1.72
CA ARG A 98 -11.32 3.61 -2.66
C ARG A 98 -11.86 3.53 -4.09
N GLY A 99 -12.83 2.63 -4.28
CA GLY A 99 -13.61 2.31 -5.47
C GLY A 99 -13.09 1.08 -6.26
N HIS A 100 -11.78 0.82 -6.19
CA HIS A 100 -11.08 -0.30 -6.82
C HIS A 100 -10.81 -1.40 -5.80
N ASP A 101 -10.83 -1.05 -4.52
CA ASP A 101 -10.86 -1.98 -3.41
C ASP A 101 -11.54 -1.39 -2.18
N MET A 102 -11.80 -2.30 -1.23
CA MET A 102 -12.08 -1.96 0.15
C MET A 102 -10.75 -1.99 0.90
N MET A 103 -10.49 -0.96 1.70
CA MET A 103 -9.23 -0.77 2.40
C MET A 103 -9.48 -0.41 3.86
N VAL A 104 -8.76 -1.04 4.79
CA VAL A 104 -8.70 -0.62 6.20
C VAL A 104 -7.39 0.14 6.40
N ARG A 105 -7.50 1.41 6.75
CA ARG A 105 -6.36 2.28 7.09
C ARG A 105 -6.21 2.36 8.60
N PHE A 106 -5.02 2.08 9.12
CA PHE A 106 -4.74 2.27 10.55
C PHE A 106 -4.28 3.70 10.84
N GLU A 107 -4.86 4.32 11.86
CA GLU A 107 -4.52 5.69 12.27
C GLU A 107 -3.26 5.71 13.16
N GLU A 108 -3.09 4.69 14.00
CA GLU A 108 -1.92 4.57 14.89
C GLU A 108 -1.41 3.13 14.96
N GLY A 109 -0.08 2.98 14.92
CA GLY A 109 0.70 1.75 14.81
C GLY A 109 0.04 0.45 15.29
N PRO A 110 -0.59 -0.33 14.39
CA PRO A 110 -1.21 -1.62 14.69
C PRO A 110 -0.17 -2.73 14.93
N GLY A 111 1.11 -2.39 14.95
CA GLY A 111 2.22 -3.32 15.09
C GLY A 111 2.96 -3.56 13.78
N SER A 112 3.78 -4.61 13.76
CA SER A 112 4.77 -4.79 12.70
C SER A 112 5.08 -6.26 12.42
N ILE A 113 5.79 -6.50 11.32
CA ILE A 113 6.52 -7.74 11.05
C ILE A 113 8.02 -7.47 11.05
N LYS A 114 8.80 -8.54 11.25
CA LYS A 114 10.27 -8.48 11.17
C LYS A 114 10.79 -9.42 10.10
N ILE A 115 11.57 -8.89 9.17
CA ILE A 115 12.22 -9.65 8.08
C ILE A 115 13.72 -9.32 8.14
N ASN A 116 14.58 -10.32 8.34
CA ASN A 116 16.04 -10.13 8.45
C ASN A 116 16.45 -9.02 9.42
N ASN A 117 15.82 -9.01 10.59
CA ASN A 117 15.96 -7.99 11.63
C ASN A 117 15.50 -6.57 11.28
N ILE A 118 14.93 -6.35 10.10
CA ILE A 118 14.32 -5.09 9.70
C ILE A 118 12.85 -5.13 10.07
N GLU A 119 12.40 -4.10 10.77
CA GLU A 119 11.00 -3.92 11.15
C GLU A 119 10.23 -3.24 10.01
N TYR A 120 9.03 -3.76 9.74
CA TYR A 120 8.08 -3.19 8.79
C TYR A 120 6.74 -2.97 9.50
N GLN A 121 6.37 -1.70 9.72
CA GLN A 121 5.13 -1.31 10.37
C GLN A 121 3.95 -1.56 9.44
N LEU A 122 2.86 -2.12 9.96
CA LEU A 122 1.63 -2.33 9.21
C LEU A 122 0.89 -0.99 9.06
N HIS A 123 0.48 -0.65 7.83
CA HIS A 123 -0.19 0.61 7.51
C HIS A 123 -1.63 0.43 7.05
N GLN A 124 -1.87 -0.57 6.20
CA GLN A 124 -3.20 -0.82 5.66
C GLN A 124 -3.42 -2.29 5.30
N LEU A 125 -4.70 -2.62 5.19
CA LEU A 125 -5.20 -3.87 4.64
C LEU A 125 -6.08 -3.54 3.43
N HIS A 126 -6.04 -4.33 2.37
CA HIS A 126 -7.05 -4.22 1.31
C HIS A 126 -7.32 -5.57 0.66
N TRP A 127 -8.45 -5.69 -0.02
CA TRP A 127 -8.90 -6.95 -0.59
C TRP A 127 -9.09 -6.90 -2.10
N HIS A 128 -8.77 -8.02 -2.74
CA HIS A 128 -9.05 -8.31 -4.14
C HIS A 128 -9.96 -9.52 -4.26
N SER A 129 -10.98 -9.42 -5.12
CA SER A 129 -11.88 -10.53 -5.46
C SER A 129 -12.06 -10.59 -6.98
N PRO A 130 -11.66 -11.71 -7.65
CA PRO A 130 -11.03 -12.91 -7.08
C PRO A 130 -9.59 -12.65 -6.61
N SER A 131 -8.90 -13.66 -6.06
CA SER A 131 -7.48 -13.51 -5.71
C SER A 131 -6.66 -13.08 -6.92
N GLU A 132 -5.65 -12.25 -6.73
CA GLU A 132 -4.72 -11.81 -7.77
C GLU A 132 -3.68 -12.90 -8.03
N HIS A 133 -3.02 -13.36 -6.96
CA HIS A 133 -2.09 -14.48 -6.99
C HIS A 133 -2.82 -15.79 -7.26
N THR A 134 -2.07 -16.75 -7.82
CA THR A 134 -2.54 -18.12 -8.02
C THR A 134 -1.54 -19.10 -7.42
N ILE A 135 -2.02 -20.29 -7.03
CA ILE A 135 -1.17 -21.41 -6.60
C ILE A 135 -1.39 -22.55 -7.57
N ASN A 136 -0.36 -22.92 -8.32
CA ASN A 136 -0.45 -23.97 -9.35
C ASN A 136 -1.56 -23.68 -10.37
N GLY A 137 -1.65 -22.42 -10.81
CA GLY A 137 -2.69 -21.94 -11.73
C GLY A 137 -4.10 -21.83 -11.13
N ARG A 138 -4.31 -22.22 -9.87
CA ARG A 138 -5.61 -22.10 -9.20
C ARG A 138 -5.79 -20.71 -8.60
N ARG A 139 -6.89 -20.06 -8.98
CA ARG A 139 -7.37 -18.81 -8.38
C ARG A 139 -8.26 -19.08 -7.17
N PHE A 140 -8.18 -18.20 -6.19
CA PHE A 140 -8.91 -18.25 -4.92
C PHE A 140 -10.03 -17.20 -4.91
N ALA A 141 -10.96 -17.32 -3.95
CA ALA A 141 -12.18 -16.51 -3.96
C ALA A 141 -11.93 -15.06 -3.55
N LEU A 142 -10.96 -14.84 -2.67
CA LEU A 142 -10.59 -13.53 -2.15
C LEU A 142 -9.10 -13.56 -1.79
N GLU A 143 -8.46 -12.40 -1.82
CA GLU A 143 -7.10 -12.19 -1.38
C GLU A 143 -7.01 -10.92 -0.51
N LEU A 144 -6.47 -11.05 0.69
CA LEU A 144 -6.14 -9.92 1.56
C LEU A 144 -4.67 -9.56 1.35
N HIS A 145 -4.37 -8.29 1.14
CA HIS A 145 -3.02 -7.73 1.18
C HIS A 145 -2.85 -6.92 2.46
N MET A 146 -1.83 -7.25 3.25
CA MET A 146 -1.40 -6.49 4.41
C MET A 146 -0.12 -5.73 4.05
N VAL A 147 -0.20 -4.40 3.95
CA VAL A 147 0.91 -3.56 3.46
C VAL A 147 1.70 -2.98 4.62
N HIS A 148 3.00 -3.25 4.61
CA HIS A 148 3.93 -2.80 5.63
C HIS A 148 5.04 -1.95 5.02
N GLU A 149 5.60 -1.03 5.81
CA GLU A 149 6.73 -0.19 5.42
C GLU A 149 7.77 -0.14 6.53
N SER A 150 9.04 -0.23 6.14
CA SER A 150 10.17 -0.06 7.05
C SER A 150 10.56 1.41 7.17
N ALA A 151 11.37 1.74 8.18
CA ALA A 151 11.81 3.11 8.43
C ALA A 151 12.57 3.78 7.25
N ASN A 152 13.09 3.00 6.29
CA ASN A 152 13.76 3.51 5.10
C ASN A 152 12.83 3.61 3.86
N GLY A 153 11.54 3.32 4.01
CA GLY A 153 10.55 3.37 2.94
C GLY A 153 10.43 2.09 2.10
N SER A 154 11.13 1.01 2.45
CA SER A 154 10.97 -0.28 1.77
C SER A 154 9.66 -0.94 2.16
N LEU A 155 8.93 -1.47 1.19
CA LEU A 155 7.63 -2.12 1.38
C LEU A 155 7.74 -3.64 1.53
N ALA A 156 6.86 -4.21 2.35
CA ALA A 156 6.62 -5.64 2.44
C ALA A 156 5.11 -5.93 2.48
N VAL A 157 4.63 -6.86 1.64
CA VAL A 157 3.22 -7.24 1.60
C VAL A 157 3.06 -8.68 2.03
N VAL A 158 2.19 -8.92 3.00
CA VAL A 158 1.77 -10.27 3.40
C VAL A 158 0.39 -10.53 2.80
N THR A 159 0.25 -11.63 2.06
CA THR A 159 -1.01 -12.00 1.41
C THR A 159 -1.68 -13.19 2.10
N VAL A 160 -3.01 -13.14 2.24
CA VAL A 160 -3.84 -14.26 2.72
C VAL A 160 -4.85 -14.63 1.63
N LEU A 161 -4.84 -15.89 1.20
CA LEU A 161 -5.74 -16.43 0.18
C LEU A 161 -6.93 -17.16 0.81
N TYR A 162 -8.14 -16.85 0.37
CA TYR A 162 -9.37 -17.37 0.95
C TYR A 162 -10.06 -18.39 0.03
N LYS A 163 -10.70 -19.39 0.65
CA LYS A 163 -11.68 -20.25 -0.01
C LYS A 163 -13.04 -20.00 0.63
N ILE A 164 -14.11 -20.07 -0.16
CA ILE A 164 -15.48 -20.01 0.35
C ILE A 164 -15.68 -21.13 1.36
N GLY A 165 -16.23 -20.79 2.52
CA GLY A 165 -16.38 -21.71 3.64
C GLY A 165 -16.89 -21.00 4.88
N ARG A 166 -16.31 -21.35 6.05
CA ARG A 166 -16.66 -20.71 7.32
C ARG A 166 -16.37 -19.20 7.25
N PRO A 167 -17.22 -18.35 7.87
CA PRO A 167 -16.94 -16.93 7.99
C PRO A 167 -15.58 -16.68 8.64
N ASP A 168 -14.86 -15.70 8.11
CA ASP A 168 -13.64 -15.21 8.70
C ASP A 168 -14.00 -14.20 9.81
N SER A 169 -13.41 -14.39 11.00
CA SER A 169 -13.73 -13.57 12.16
C SER A 169 -13.32 -12.10 11.96
N PHE A 170 -12.26 -11.83 11.19
CA PHE A 170 -11.83 -10.47 10.91
C PHE A 170 -12.80 -9.78 9.94
N LEU A 171 -13.18 -10.46 8.86
CA LEU A 171 -14.19 -9.95 7.92
C LEU A 171 -15.57 -9.72 8.54
N SER A 172 -15.86 -10.38 9.66
CA SER A 172 -17.12 -10.19 10.39
C SER A 172 -17.15 -8.92 11.25
N LEU A 173 -16.00 -8.23 11.41
CA LEU A 173 -15.86 -6.99 12.19
C LEU A 173 -15.89 -5.73 11.32
N VAL A 174 -15.65 -5.88 10.02
CA VAL A 174 -15.55 -4.78 9.04
C VAL A 174 -16.82 -4.64 8.22
#